data_AF-A0A957V9G7-F1
#
_entry.id   AF-A0A957V9G7-F1
#
_cell.length_a   1.000
_cell.length_b   1.000
_cell.length_c   1.000
_cell.angle_alpha   90.00
_cell.angle_beta   90.00
_cell.angle_gamma   90.00
#
_symmetry.space_group_name_H-M   'P 1'
#
loop_
_entity.id
_entity.type
_entity.pdbx_description
1 polymer ?
#
loop_
_entity_poly.entity_id
_entity_poly.type
_entity_poly.pdbx_seq_one_letter_code
_entity_poly.pdbx_strand_id
1 'polypeptide(L)'
;DPADLEAIKPKLHDLVKAVELFDSDSPKTALIAGDAEMGVLWNAEAMLASREVPSYTWVFPSEGQFNWADGYMILAEAPHVDAAYAWLNYSLQGDVFWLMLRDFPYSNPNRAALEYAKAN
;
A
#
# COMPACT_ATOMS: atom_id res chain seq x y z
N ASP A 1 2.48 -19.59 -14.82
CA ASP A 1 3.07 -20.40 -15.90
C ASP A 1 3.11 -19.57 -17.19
N PRO A 2 4.09 -19.71 -18.10
CA PRO A 2 4.01 -19.11 -19.44
C PRO A 2 2.66 -19.30 -20.15
N ALA A 3 2.01 -20.46 -19.99
CA ALA A 3 0.67 -20.71 -20.52
C ALA A 3 -0.40 -19.80 -19.89
N ASP A 4 -0.33 -19.53 -18.58
CA ASP A 4 -1.23 -18.60 -17.91
C ASP A 4 -1.02 -17.15 -18.40
N LEU A 5 0.24 -16.77 -18.66
CA LEU A 5 0.59 -15.44 -19.17
C LEU A 5 0.01 -15.20 -20.57
N GLU A 6 0.06 -16.21 -21.45
CA GLU A 6 -0.59 -16.12 -22.77
C GLU A 6 -2.12 -16.10 -22.64
N ALA A 7 -2.68 -16.84 -21.69
CA ALA A 7 -4.13 -16.87 -21.46
C ALA A 7 -4.69 -15.56 -20.86
N ILE A 8 -3.93 -14.85 -20.02
CA ILE A 8 -4.38 -13.60 -19.38
C ILE A 8 -4.21 -12.37 -20.28
N LYS A 9 -3.23 -12.40 -21.21
CA LYS A 9 -2.92 -11.30 -22.11
C LYS A 9 -4.11 -10.71 -22.87
N PRO A 10 -4.98 -11.49 -23.55
CA PRO A 10 -6.15 -10.91 -24.23
C PRO A 10 -7.13 -10.26 -23.26
N LYS A 11 -7.29 -10.81 -22.05
CA LYS A 11 -8.16 -10.22 -21.01
C LYS A 11 -7.63 -8.87 -20.54
N LEU A 12 -6.31 -8.75 -20.35
CA LEU A 12 -5.67 -7.49 -20.00
C LEU A 12 -5.79 -6.46 -21.13
N HIS A 13 -5.66 -6.87 -22.40
CA HIS A 13 -5.88 -5.98 -23.53
C HIS A 13 -7.30 -5.41 -23.59
N ASP A 14 -8.30 -6.20 -23.21
CA ASP A 14 -9.67 -5.71 -23.10
C ASP A 14 -9.86 -4.81 -21.88
N LEU A 15 -9.29 -5.17 -20.73
CA LEU A 15 -9.35 -4.36 -19.50
C LEU A 15 -8.74 -2.96 -19.69
N VAL A 16 -7.56 -2.87 -20.30
CA VAL A 16 -6.82 -1.61 -20.50
C VAL A 16 -7.63 -0.55 -21.25
N LYS A 17 -8.58 -0.96 -22.10
CA LYS A 17 -9.47 -0.03 -22.81
C LYS A 17 -10.41 0.75 -21.87
N ALA A 18 -10.67 0.22 -20.69
CA ALA A 18 -11.49 0.84 -19.65
C ALA A 18 -10.64 1.46 -18.52
N VAL A 19 -9.31 1.42 -18.63
CA VAL A 19 -8.41 2.01 -17.63
C VAL A 19 -8.19 3.49 -17.97
N GLU A 20 -8.60 4.37 -17.07
CA GLU A 20 -8.36 5.81 -17.20
C GLU A 20 -6.89 6.16 -16.95
N LEU A 21 -6.28 5.58 -15.91
CA LEU A 21 -4.90 5.86 -15.54
C LEU A 21 -4.23 4.70 -14.80
N PHE A 22 -2.91 4.72 -14.81
CA PHE A 22 -2.06 3.89 -13.98
C PHE A 22 -1.28 4.79 -13.02
N ASP A 23 -1.56 4.65 -11.73
CA ASP A 23 -0.87 5.38 -10.67
C ASP A 23 -0.59 4.42 -9.51
N SER A 24 0.66 4.43 -9.03
CA SER A 24 1.11 3.63 -7.90
C SER A 24 1.65 4.47 -6.76
N ASP A 25 1.70 5.80 -6.92
CA ASP A 25 2.13 6.75 -5.91
C ASP A 25 0.96 7.17 -5.01
N SER A 26 -0.12 7.71 -5.61
CA SER A 26 -1.31 8.15 -4.86
C SER A 26 -2.62 7.86 -5.61
N PRO A 27 -2.95 6.58 -5.86
CA PRO A 27 -4.11 6.22 -6.66
C PRO A 27 -5.46 6.67 -6.06
N LYS A 28 -5.51 7.02 -4.76
CA LYS A 28 -6.70 7.62 -4.13
C LYS A 28 -7.08 8.97 -4.74
N THR A 29 -6.12 9.72 -5.27
CA THR A 29 -6.32 11.11 -5.71
C THR A 29 -7.33 11.19 -6.85
N ALA A 30 -7.24 10.29 -7.82
CA ALA A 30 -8.18 10.23 -8.94
C ALA A 30 -9.61 9.87 -8.49
N LEU A 31 -9.76 8.99 -7.49
CA LEU A 31 -11.07 8.69 -6.91
C LEU A 31 -11.63 9.92 -6.19
N ILE A 32 -10.85 10.56 -5.33
CA ILE A 32 -11.29 11.73 -4.57
C ILE A 32 -11.69 12.90 -5.50
N ALA A 33 -10.96 13.08 -6.60
CA ALA A 33 -11.26 14.10 -7.61
C ALA A 33 -12.51 13.78 -8.46
N GLY A 34 -12.95 12.51 -8.48
CA GLY A 34 -14.03 12.04 -9.34
C GLY A 34 -13.59 11.74 -10.77
N ASP A 35 -12.28 11.68 -11.04
CA ASP A 35 -11.71 11.32 -12.34
C ASP A 35 -11.86 9.80 -12.62
N ALA A 36 -11.98 8.99 -11.57
CA ALA A 36 -12.26 7.56 -11.65
C ALA A 36 -13.41 7.15 -10.70
N GLU A 37 -14.27 6.24 -11.16
CA GLU A 37 -15.42 5.74 -10.39
C GLU A 37 -15.05 4.54 -9.49
N MET A 38 -14.09 3.73 -9.92
CA MET A 38 -13.58 2.57 -9.18
C MET A 38 -12.13 2.28 -9.56
N GLY A 39 -11.41 1.53 -8.72
CA GLY A 39 -10.03 1.15 -9.01
C GLY A 39 -9.52 0.01 -8.14
N VAL A 40 -8.40 -0.57 -8.57
CA VAL A 40 -7.58 -1.48 -7.75
C VAL A 40 -6.55 -0.64 -7.01
N LEU A 41 -6.70 -0.52 -5.70
CA LEU A 41 -5.89 0.35 -4.87
C LEU A 41 -5.13 -0.45 -3.80
N TRP A 42 -4.03 0.12 -3.32
CA TRP A 42 -3.41 -0.31 -2.07
C TRP A 42 -4.37 -0.06 -0.90
N ASN A 43 -4.39 -0.95 0.09
CA ASN A 43 -5.45 -0.95 1.11
C ASN A 43 -5.49 0.33 1.98
N ALA A 44 -4.33 0.93 2.29
CA ALA A 44 -4.31 2.20 3.02
C ALA A 44 -4.82 3.36 2.15
N GLU A 45 -4.48 3.38 0.85
CA GLU A 45 -4.98 4.37 -0.10
C GLU A 45 -6.51 4.31 -0.23
N ALA A 46 -7.06 3.10 -0.34
CA ALA A 46 -8.52 2.90 -0.34
C ALA A 46 -9.17 3.36 0.97
N MET A 47 -8.53 3.10 2.12
CA MET A 47 -9.02 3.59 3.41
C MET A 47 -8.95 5.12 3.52
N LEU A 48 -7.90 5.75 3.02
CA LEU A 48 -7.80 7.21 2.98
C LEU A 48 -8.87 7.81 2.06
N ALA A 49 -9.10 7.24 0.87
CA ALA A 49 -10.16 7.66 -0.04
C ALA A 49 -11.55 7.60 0.62
N SER A 50 -11.88 6.49 1.29
CA SER A 50 -13.15 6.32 2.00
C SER A 50 -13.32 7.23 3.24
N ARG A 51 -12.22 7.67 3.86
CA ARG A 51 -12.27 8.68 4.93
C ARG A 51 -12.64 10.06 4.39
N GLU A 52 -12.12 10.42 3.22
CA GLU A 52 -12.37 11.72 2.59
C GLU A 52 -13.71 11.78 1.85
N VAL A 53 -14.08 10.69 1.18
CA VAL A 53 -15.33 10.57 0.42
C VAL A 53 -16.11 9.37 0.97
N PRO A 54 -17.03 9.58 1.95
CA PRO A 54 -17.69 8.49 2.67
C PRO A 54 -18.60 7.58 1.83
N SER A 55 -18.91 7.95 0.59
CA SER A 55 -19.65 7.11 -0.35
C SER A 55 -18.78 5.99 -0.94
N TYR A 56 -17.45 6.09 -0.87
CA TYR A 56 -16.57 5.02 -1.34
C TYR A 56 -16.47 3.90 -0.32
N THR A 57 -16.68 2.69 -0.81
CA THR A 57 -16.48 1.45 -0.07
C THR A 57 -15.33 0.69 -0.70
N TRP A 58 -14.45 0.16 0.14
CA TRP A 58 -13.40 -0.75 -0.29
C TRP A 58 -13.84 -2.19 0.05
N VAL A 59 -13.49 -3.13 -0.82
CA VAL A 59 -13.89 -4.54 -0.69
C VAL A 59 -12.71 -5.44 -1.03
N PHE A 60 -12.68 -6.62 -0.42
CA PHE A 60 -11.78 -7.68 -0.86
C PHE A 60 -12.45 -8.52 -1.94
N PRO A 61 -11.74 -8.85 -3.04
CA PRO A 61 -12.27 -9.74 -4.06
C PRO A 61 -12.56 -11.14 -3.50
N SER A 62 -13.67 -11.75 -3.93
CA SER A 62 -14.12 -13.07 -3.44
C SER A 62 -13.18 -14.22 -3.81
N GLU A 63 -12.48 -14.07 -4.92
CA GLU A 63 -11.46 -14.98 -5.45
C GLU A 63 -10.14 -14.92 -4.68
N GLY A 64 -9.99 -13.95 -3.78
CA GLY A 64 -8.80 -13.72 -2.99
C GLY A 64 -8.16 -12.35 -3.25
N GLN A 65 -7.31 -11.95 -2.31
CA GLN A 65 -6.58 -10.68 -2.37
C GLN A 65 -5.08 -10.93 -2.62
N PHE A 66 -4.45 -9.96 -3.26
CA PHE A 66 -3.00 -9.90 -3.34
C PHE A 66 -2.44 -9.38 -2.01
N ASN A 67 -1.70 -10.23 -1.30
CA ASN A 67 -0.96 -9.85 -0.09
C ASN A 67 0.46 -9.41 -0.47
N TRP A 68 0.95 -8.41 0.23
CA TRP A 68 2.27 -7.83 0.00
C TRP A 68 2.87 -7.38 1.33
N ALA A 69 4.18 -7.19 1.34
CA ALA A 69 4.91 -6.67 2.47
C ALA A 69 6.15 -5.93 1.95
N ASP A 70 6.36 -4.72 2.46
CA ASP A 70 7.59 -3.97 2.23
C ASP A 70 8.54 -4.19 3.40
N GLY A 71 9.83 -4.30 3.07
CA GLY A 71 10.89 -4.50 4.05
C GLY A 71 12.07 -3.61 3.75
N TYR A 72 12.73 -3.16 4.81
CA TYR A 72 14.00 -2.45 4.67
C TYR A 72 15.11 -3.41 4.22
N MET A 73 15.96 -2.92 3.32
CA MET A 73 17.15 -3.62 2.84
C MET A 73 18.34 -2.66 2.92
N ILE A 74 19.49 -3.18 3.35
CA ILE A 74 20.77 -2.48 3.27
C ILE A 74 21.50 -3.04 2.05
N LEU A 75 21.84 -2.18 1.09
CA LEU A 75 22.59 -2.59 -0.10
C LEU A 75 23.98 -3.08 0.28
N ALA A 76 24.50 -4.08 -0.45
CA ALA A 76 25.81 -4.67 -0.18
C ALA A 76 26.96 -3.65 -0.21
N GLU A 77 26.82 -2.60 -1.02
CA GLU A 77 27.81 -1.53 -1.21
C GLU A 77 27.39 -0.22 -0.51
N ALA A 78 26.47 -0.28 0.47
CA ALA A 78 26.03 0.92 1.18
C ALA A 78 27.22 1.61 1.86
N PRO A 79 27.48 2.91 1.59
CA PRO A 79 28.69 3.59 2.07
C PRO A 79 28.67 3.87 3.57
N HIS A 80 27.51 3.78 4.22
CA HIS A 80 27.28 4.15 5.62
C HIS A 80 26.37 3.12 6.31
N VAL A 81 26.86 1.88 6.42
CA VAL A 81 26.11 0.75 7.00
C VAL A 81 25.73 0.99 8.47
N ASP A 82 26.63 1.59 9.24
CA ASP A 82 26.42 1.97 10.64
C ASP A 82 25.26 2.95 10.81
N ALA A 83 25.20 3.98 9.96
CA ALA A 83 24.10 4.94 9.94
C ALA A 83 22.77 4.29 9.55
N ALA A 84 22.78 3.35 8.59
CA ALA A 84 21.59 2.61 8.20
C ALA A 84 21.05 1.77 9.37
N TYR A 85 21.91 1.06 10.10
CA TYR A 85 21.51 0.33 11.30
C TYR A 85 21.01 1.25 12.42
N ALA A 86 21.66 2.39 12.64
CA ALA A 86 21.21 3.37 13.62
C ALA A 86 19.81 3.90 13.30
N TRP A 87 19.55 4.20 12.01
CA TRP A 87 18.24 4.64 11.55
C TRP A 87 17.18 3.56 11.72
N LEU A 88 17.46 2.31 11.33
CA LEU A 88 16.52 1.20 11.52
C LEU A 88 16.18 0.98 13.00
N ASN A 89 17.19 1.03 13.88
CA ASN A 89 16.98 0.90 15.32
C ASN A 89 16.12 2.03 15.91
N TYR A 90 16.18 3.23 15.33
CA TYR A 90 15.36 4.36 15.73
C TYR A 90 13.94 4.29 15.14
N SER A 91 13.82 4.12 13.82
CA SER A 91 12.54 4.17 13.11
C SER A 91 11.61 3.02 13.46
N LEU A 92 12.15 1.88 13.90
CA LEU A 92 11.39 0.71 14.33
C LEU A 92 11.00 0.72 15.81
N GLN A 93 11.29 1.78 16.58
CA GLN A 93 10.74 1.93 17.93
C GLN A 93 9.23 2.09 17.87
N GLY A 94 8.48 1.53 18.84
CA GLY A 94 7.01 1.48 18.75
C GLY A 94 6.36 2.87 18.68
N ASP A 95 6.86 3.82 19.47
CA ASP A 95 6.44 5.21 19.54
C ASP A 95 6.92 6.09 18.37
N VAL A 96 7.84 5.58 17.55
CA VAL A 96 8.23 6.20 16.28
C VAL A 96 7.44 5.57 15.12
N PHE A 97 7.39 4.24 15.05
CA PHE A 97 6.81 3.53 13.91
C PHE A 97 5.28 3.64 13.85
N TRP A 98 4.59 3.92 14.98
CA TRP A 98 3.15 4.17 14.93
C TRP A 98 2.79 5.42 14.12
N LEU A 99 3.71 6.38 13.94
CA LEU A 99 3.47 7.56 13.10
C LEU A 99 3.12 7.16 11.66
N MET A 100 3.69 6.04 11.18
CA MET A 100 3.30 5.46 9.90
C MET A 100 1.82 5.06 9.90
N LEU A 101 1.33 4.36 10.93
CA LEU A 101 -0.09 3.97 11.04
C LEU A 101 -1.04 5.17 11.06
N ARG A 102 -0.62 6.27 11.70
CA ARG A 102 -1.41 7.50 11.81
C ARG A 102 -1.61 8.14 10.44
N ASP A 103 -0.54 8.29 9.68
CA ASP A 103 -0.53 9.06 8.42
C ASP A 103 -0.87 8.17 7.21
N PHE A 104 -0.34 6.95 7.18
CA PHE A 104 -0.52 5.94 6.13
C PHE A 104 -0.94 4.63 6.77
N PRO A 105 -2.25 4.36 6.89
CA PRO A 105 -2.76 3.32 7.75
C PRO A 105 -2.68 1.91 7.11
N TYR A 106 -1.48 1.56 6.63
CA TYR A 106 -1.08 0.23 6.22
C TYR A 106 -0.93 -0.68 7.45
N SER A 107 -1.06 -1.98 7.24
CA SER A 107 -0.84 -2.96 8.30
C SER A 107 0.61 -2.90 8.78
N ASN A 108 0.83 -2.63 10.07
CA ASN A 108 2.17 -2.55 10.65
C ASN A 108 2.54 -3.87 11.37
N PRO A 109 3.65 -4.54 11.02
CA PRO A 109 4.07 -5.79 11.65
C PRO A 109 4.68 -5.61 13.05
N ASN A 110 4.98 -4.37 13.45
CA ASN A 110 5.57 -4.05 14.75
C ASN A 110 4.49 -4.05 15.85
N ARG A 111 4.48 -5.11 16.66
CA ARG A 111 3.55 -5.25 17.80
C ARG A 111 3.63 -4.08 18.79
N ALA A 112 4.81 -3.56 19.08
CA ALA A 112 4.95 -2.44 20.01
C ALA A 112 4.30 -1.17 19.45
N ALA A 113 4.39 -0.92 18.13
CA ALA A 113 3.70 0.18 17.48
C ALA A 113 2.17 0.00 17.52
N LEU A 114 1.68 -1.22 17.30
CA LEU A 114 0.24 -1.52 17.41
C LEU A 114 -0.29 -1.34 18.84
N GLU A 115 0.45 -1.78 19.85
CA GLU A 115 0.05 -1.55 21.26
C GLU A 115 0.10 -0.05 21.60
N TYR A 116 1.11 0.68 21.11
CA TYR A 116 1.21 2.13 21.31
C TYR A 116 0.01 2.87 20.68
N ALA A 117 -0.38 2.50 19.46
CA ALA A 117 -1.51 3.08 18.74
C ALA A 117 -2.89 2.78 19.37
N LYS A 118 -3.01 1.79 20.26
CA LYS A 118 -4.27 1.58 21.01
C LYS A 118 -4.47 2.60 22.12
N ALA A 119 -3.37 3.18 22.62
CA ALA A 119 -3.36 4.09 23.75
C ALA A 119 -3.31 5.58 23.34
N ASN A 120 -3.14 5.87 22.04
CA ASN A 120 -2.95 7.21 21.48
C ASN A 120 -3.76 7.36 20.19
#